data_AF-A0A317XY62-F1
#
_entry.id   AF-A0A317XY62-F1
#
_cell.length_a   1.000
_cell.length_b   1.000
_cell.length_c   1.000
_cell.angle_alpha   90.00
_cell.angle_beta   90.00
_cell.angle_gamma   90.00
#
_symmetry.space_group_name_H-M   'P 1'
#
loop_
_entity.id
_entity.type
_entity.pdbx_description
1 polymer ?
#
loop_
_entity_poly.entity_id
_entity_poly.type
_entity_poly.pdbx_seq_one_letter_code
_entity_poly.pdbx_strand_id
1 'polypeptide(L)'
;MRLLLGTVLIFVMAIGSVRSLYQPIPRLPYPLLLEQVMFKYNADGLEAEQDMEGAVAFLHQHYASSRPGEWRFGRLYPEEPDPKRFHTLAIYRMKHAQRRLWNVPGTNIFFDFIRAREWSGPGPAPGDTIAAVWKLYGNQMISRGLIAPPGTNVLRAARDNLDEFALRWQPRSNGEFNLELARVPSGPLSSNVPNS
;
A
#
# COMPACT_ATOMS: atom_id res chain seq x y z
N MET A 1 -49.07 3.91 -26.34
CA MET A 1 -47.80 3.79 -27.10
C MET A 1 -46.78 4.93 -26.87
N ARG A 2 -46.93 5.82 -25.88
CA ARG A 2 -45.93 6.89 -25.60
C ARG A 2 -45.04 6.64 -24.37
N LEU A 3 -45.31 5.58 -23.59
CA LEU A 3 -44.56 5.25 -22.36
C LEU A 3 -43.35 4.31 -22.58
N LEU A 4 -43.22 3.69 -23.74
CA LEU A 4 -42.13 2.75 -24.05
C LEU A 4 -40.91 3.42 -24.72
N LEU A 5 -41.07 4.59 -25.33
CA LEU A 5 -39.93 5.31 -25.93
C LEU A 5 -39.07 6.05 -24.90
N GLY A 6 -39.65 6.49 -23.78
CA GLY A 6 -38.93 7.25 -22.76
C GLY A 6 -37.94 6.40 -21.95
N THR A 7 -38.30 5.15 -21.65
CA THR A 7 -37.46 4.24 -20.85
C THR A 7 -36.23 3.74 -21.61
N VAL A 8 -36.34 3.52 -22.92
CA VAL A 8 -35.19 3.12 -23.76
C VAL A 8 -34.18 4.27 -23.88
N LEU A 9 -34.65 5.52 -23.98
CA LEU A 9 -33.76 6.68 -24.09
C LEU A 9 -32.97 6.97 -22.79
N ILE A 10 -33.60 6.76 -21.64
CA ILE A 10 -32.95 6.89 -20.32
C ILE A 10 -31.88 5.80 -20.12
N PHE A 11 -32.13 4.58 -20.61
CA PHE A 11 -31.17 3.47 -20.50
C PHE A 11 -29.95 3.66 -21.42
N VAL A 12 -30.13 4.25 -22.61
CA VAL A 12 -29.01 4.53 -23.53
C VAL A 12 -28.13 5.69 -23.04
N MET A 13 -28.69 6.72 -22.39
CA MET A 13 -27.87 7.77 -21.75
C MET A 13 -27.08 7.26 -20.53
N ALA A 14 -27.63 6.29 -19.79
CA ALA A 14 -26.93 5.69 -18.65
C ALA A 14 -25.70 4.87 -19.09
N ILE A 15 -25.76 4.16 -20.22
CA ILE A 15 -24.61 3.36 -20.69
C ILE A 15 -23.49 4.25 -21.27
N GLY A 16 -23.85 5.36 -21.92
CA GLY A 16 -22.87 6.32 -22.46
C GLY A 16 -22.08 7.07 -21.37
N SER A 17 -22.71 7.35 -20.23
CA SER A 17 -22.09 8.06 -19.09
C SER A 17 -21.25 7.15 -18.18
N VAL A 18 -21.48 5.84 -18.17
CA VAL A 18 -20.64 4.90 -17.39
C VAL A 18 -19.23 4.75 -17.99
N ARG A 19 -19.06 4.86 -19.32
CA ARG A 19 -17.72 4.80 -19.93
C ARG A 19 -16.86 6.04 -19.66
N SER A 20 -17.44 7.20 -19.34
CA SER A 20 -16.67 8.39 -18.93
C SER A 20 -16.40 8.46 -17.42
N LEU A 21 -17.00 7.57 -16.62
CA LEU A 21 -16.82 7.53 -15.16
C LEU A 21 -15.61 6.71 -14.71
N TYR A 22 -15.05 5.89 -15.59
CA TYR A 22 -13.74 5.28 -15.38
C TYR A 22 -12.68 6.21 -15.96
N GLN A 23 -12.40 7.30 -15.26
CA GLN A 23 -11.13 7.99 -15.50
C GLN A 23 -10.02 6.95 -15.36
N PRO A 24 -9.08 6.84 -16.32
CA PRO A 24 -7.97 5.92 -16.19
C PRO A 24 -7.26 6.25 -14.88
N ILE A 25 -7.30 5.28 -13.98
CA ILE A 25 -6.70 5.40 -12.66
C ILE A 25 -5.24 5.82 -12.86
N PRO A 26 -4.80 6.99 -12.37
CA PRO A 26 -3.45 7.47 -12.59
C PRO A 26 -2.48 6.44 -12.01
N ARG A 27 -1.68 5.84 -12.90
CA ARG A 27 -0.65 4.87 -12.51
C ARG A 27 0.62 5.64 -12.18
N LEU A 28 1.32 5.19 -11.15
CA LEU A 28 2.66 5.71 -10.86
C LEU A 28 3.55 5.54 -12.10
N PRO A 29 4.36 6.54 -12.46
CA PRO A 29 5.28 6.43 -13.59
C PRO A 29 6.25 5.27 -13.35
N TYR A 30 6.60 4.56 -14.42
CA TYR A 30 7.51 3.42 -14.36
C TYR A 30 8.69 3.63 -15.32
N PRO A 31 9.95 3.45 -14.87
CA PRO A 31 10.37 3.16 -13.49
C PRO A 31 10.14 4.35 -12.55
N LEU A 32 9.87 4.05 -11.28
CA LEU A 32 9.69 5.08 -10.26
C LEU A 32 11.02 5.32 -9.54
N LEU A 33 11.71 6.38 -9.94
CA LEU A 33 12.98 6.80 -9.36
C LEU A 33 12.76 7.97 -8.39
N LEU A 34 13.15 7.79 -7.14
CA LEU A 34 13.14 8.80 -6.11
C LEU A 34 14.56 9.37 -5.97
N GLU A 35 14.79 10.51 -6.60
CA GLU A 35 16.04 11.23 -6.44
C GLU A 35 16.14 11.83 -5.05
N GLN A 36 17.25 11.54 -4.35
CA GLN A 36 17.47 11.99 -2.96
C GLN A 36 16.27 11.62 -2.07
N VAL A 37 15.98 10.32 -1.97
CA VAL A 37 14.81 9.84 -1.24
C VAL A 37 14.82 10.35 0.20
N MET A 38 13.70 10.89 0.65
CA MET A 38 13.51 11.36 2.02
C MET A 38 12.48 10.51 2.73
N PHE A 39 12.85 9.95 3.88
CA PHE A 39 11.92 9.19 4.73
C PHE A 39 11.42 10.09 5.84
N LYS A 40 10.09 10.21 5.97
CA LYS A 40 9.44 11.02 7.00
C LYS A 40 8.47 10.18 7.80
N TYR A 41 8.29 10.57 9.06
CA TYR A 41 7.25 10.03 9.91
C TYR A 41 6.14 11.06 10.01
N ASN A 42 4.92 10.70 9.65
CA ASN A 42 3.73 11.53 9.86
C ASN A 42 2.52 10.59 9.97
N ALA A 43 2.29 10.13 11.19
CA ALA A 43 1.23 9.18 11.53
C ALA A 43 0.00 9.85 12.16
N ASP A 44 -0.03 11.19 12.23
CA ASP A 44 -1.06 11.95 12.91
C ASP A 44 -1.73 12.96 11.96
N GLY A 45 -2.94 13.39 12.30
CA GLY A 45 -3.70 14.37 11.54
C GLY A 45 -4.55 13.78 10.42
N LEU A 46 -5.40 14.64 9.87
CA LEU A 46 -6.51 14.24 8.98
C LEU A 46 -6.04 13.50 7.71
N GLU A 47 -4.93 13.93 7.10
CA GLU A 47 -4.42 13.24 5.91
C GLU A 47 -3.93 11.83 6.22
N ALA A 48 -3.28 11.62 7.36
CA ALA A 48 -2.81 10.31 7.76
C ALA A 48 -3.99 9.38 8.03
N GLU A 49 -5.02 9.87 8.72
CA GLU A 49 -6.27 9.12 8.95
C GLU A 49 -6.93 8.72 7.61
N GLN A 50 -7.10 9.65 6.68
CA GLN A 50 -7.67 9.37 5.36
C GLN A 50 -6.86 8.37 4.54
N ASP A 51 -5.52 8.47 4.58
CA ASP A 51 -4.64 7.52 3.90
C ASP A 51 -4.78 6.11 4.49
N MET A 52 -4.88 6.00 5.83
CA MET A 52 -5.04 4.73 6.53
C MET A 52 -6.43 4.12 6.28
N GLU A 53 -7.49 4.94 6.31
CA GLU A 53 -8.86 4.52 5.97
C GLU A 53 -8.96 4.05 4.52
N GLY A 54 -8.38 4.78 3.56
CA GLY A 54 -8.34 4.39 2.15
C GLY A 54 -7.60 3.07 1.93
N ALA A 55 -6.50 2.86 2.64
CA ALA A 55 -5.75 1.62 2.63
C ALA A 55 -6.59 0.44 3.17
N VAL A 56 -7.32 0.64 4.26
CA VAL A 56 -8.22 -0.36 4.84
C VAL A 56 -9.43 -0.63 3.95
N ALA A 57 -10.03 0.40 3.36
CA ALA A 57 -11.14 0.27 2.42
C ALA A 57 -10.76 -0.59 1.19
N PHE A 58 -9.56 -0.36 0.64
CA PHE A 58 -9.04 -1.19 -0.44
C PHE A 58 -8.92 -2.66 -0.02
N LEU A 59 -8.34 -2.92 1.16
CA LEU A 59 -8.17 -4.28 1.67
C LEU A 59 -9.53 -4.94 1.97
N HIS A 60 -10.51 -4.19 2.44
CA HIS A 60 -11.87 -4.67 2.65
C HIS A 60 -12.54 -5.09 1.35
N GLN A 61 -12.50 -4.22 0.33
CA GLN A 61 -13.15 -4.47 -0.95
C GLN A 61 -12.63 -5.74 -1.64
N HIS A 62 -11.36 -6.07 -1.44
CA HIS A 62 -10.69 -7.13 -2.21
C HIS A 62 -10.39 -8.41 -1.40
N TYR A 63 -10.23 -8.32 -0.07
CA TYR A 63 -9.69 -9.44 0.73
C TYR A 63 -10.42 -9.73 2.04
N ALA A 64 -11.36 -8.88 2.47
CA ALA A 64 -12.14 -9.16 3.66
C ALA A 64 -13.34 -10.07 3.34
N SER A 65 -13.13 -11.37 3.40
CA SER A 65 -14.24 -12.33 3.60
C SER A 65 -14.54 -12.46 5.10
N SER A 66 -15.60 -11.79 5.54
CA SER A 66 -16.56 -12.31 6.52
C SER A 66 -16.05 -12.85 7.88
N ARG A 67 -15.02 -12.24 8.49
CA ARG A 67 -14.79 -12.42 9.95
C ARG A 67 -15.23 -11.19 10.73
N PRO A 68 -16.09 -11.33 11.75
CA PRO A 68 -16.35 -10.25 12.69
C PRO A 68 -15.06 -9.96 13.46
N GLY A 69 -14.57 -8.73 13.34
CA GLY A 69 -13.40 -8.24 14.05
C GLY A 69 -13.01 -6.85 13.58
N GLU A 70 -12.52 -6.04 14.51
CA GLU A 70 -12.14 -4.66 14.24
C GLU A 70 -10.72 -4.60 13.68
N TRP A 71 -10.53 -3.79 12.64
CA TRP A 71 -9.21 -3.39 12.20
C TRP A 71 -8.55 -2.57 13.30
N ARG A 72 -7.26 -2.84 13.54
CA ARG A 72 -6.49 -2.14 14.55
C ARG A 72 -5.46 -1.26 13.89
N PHE A 73 -5.41 -0.02 14.37
CA PHE A 73 -4.47 1.00 13.93
C PHE A 73 -3.42 1.20 15.02
N GLY A 74 -2.19 1.41 14.60
CA GLY A 74 -1.07 1.63 15.51
C GLY A 74 -0.05 2.57 14.93
N ARG A 75 0.89 2.96 15.78
CA ARG A 75 2.01 3.82 15.40
C ARG A 75 3.28 2.99 15.27
N LEU A 76 4.17 3.39 14.35
CA LEU A 76 5.48 2.74 14.23
C LEU A 76 6.39 3.11 15.41
N TYR A 77 6.18 4.30 15.99
CA TYR A 77 6.83 4.79 17.20
C TYR A 77 5.77 5.36 18.14
N PRO A 78 5.89 5.16 19.46
CA PRO A 78 4.91 5.68 20.42
C PRO A 78 4.81 7.21 20.36
N GLU A 79 5.95 7.87 20.15
CA GLU A 79 6.10 9.32 20.00
C GLU A 79 6.75 9.65 18.65
N GLU A 80 6.60 10.90 18.19
CA GLU A 80 7.24 11.36 16.97
C GLU A 80 8.77 11.28 17.11
N PRO A 81 9.45 10.45 16.31
CA PRO A 81 10.89 10.29 16.39
C PRO A 81 11.61 11.52 15.80
N ASP A 82 12.83 11.78 16.28
CA ASP A 82 13.71 12.75 15.63
C ASP A 82 13.80 12.47 14.11
N PRO A 83 13.56 13.48 13.24
CA PRO A 83 13.47 13.26 11.80
C PRO A 83 14.74 12.66 11.17
N LYS A 84 15.93 13.07 11.63
CA LYS A 84 17.20 12.55 11.09
C LYS A 84 17.41 11.10 11.50
N ARG A 85 17.10 10.77 12.76
CA ARG A 85 17.18 9.41 13.30
C ARG A 85 16.19 8.49 12.58
N PHE A 86 14.95 8.94 12.39
CA PHE A 86 13.96 8.19 11.64
C PHE A 86 14.41 7.93 10.21
N HIS A 87 14.87 8.97 9.51
CA HIS A 87 15.34 8.85 8.13
C HIS A 87 16.47 7.82 7.99
N THR A 88 17.50 7.94 8.84
CA THR A 88 18.65 7.03 8.86
C THR A 88 18.23 5.60 9.14
N LEU A 89 17.34 5.40 10.12
CA LEU A 89 16.85 4.07 10.49
C LEU A 89 15.95 3.46 9.40
N ALA A 90 15.13 4.27 8.74
CA ALA A 90 14.29 3.84 7.63
C ALA A 90 15.17 3.38 6.44
N ILE A 91 16.19 4.15 6.07
CA ILE A 91 17.17 3.72 5.06
C ILE A 91 17.82 2.40 5.47
N TYR A 92 18.33 2.32 6.71
CA TYR A 92 18.99 1.12 7.20
C TYR A 92 18.07 -0.10 7.08
N ARG A 93 16.83 -0.01 7.57
CA ARG A 93 15.87 -1.10 7.51
C ARG A 93 15.48 -1.47 6.08
N MET A 94 15.14 -0.49 5.25
CA MET A 94 14.69 -0.72 3.89
C MET A 94 15.80 -1.32 3.00
N LYS A 95 17.04 -0.84 3.16
CA LYS A 95 18.20 -1.29 2.40
C LYS A 95 18.73 -2.64 2.88
N HIS A 96 19.00 -2.81 4.18
CA HIS A 96 19.66 -4.01 4.69
C HIS A 96 18.73 -5.21 4.82
N ALA A 97 17.44 -5.00 5.12
CA ALA A 97 16.49 -6.10 5.19
C ALA A 97 15.87 -6.46 3.82
N GLN A 98 16.42 -5.90 2.72
CA GLN A 98 15.96 -6.11 1.35
C GLN A 98 14.44 -6.03 1.23
N ARG A 99 13.88 -4.96 1.82
CA ARG A 99 12.42 -4.83 1.95
C ARG A 99 11.78 -4.74 0.58
N ARG A 100 10.53 -5.19 0.53
CA ARG A 100 9.64 -5.07 -0.61
C ARG A 100 8.48 -4.19 -0.18
N LEU A 101 7.95 -3.44 -1.11
CA LEU A 101 6.75 -2.64 -0.90
C LEU A 101 5.66 -3.11 -1.84
N TRP A 102 4.43 -3.13 -1.36
CA TRP A 102 3.26 -3.53 -2.15
C TRP A 102 2.37 -2.33 -2.37
N ASN A 103 2.29 -1.85 -3.61
CA ASN A 103 1.48 -0.68 -3.94
C ASN A 103 0.00 -1.03 -3.95
N VAL A 104 -0.82 -0.18 -3.34
CA VAL A 104 -2.26 -0.18 -3.55
C VAL A 104 -2.53 0.40 -4.96
N PRO A 105 -3.06 -0.40 -5.90
CA PRO A 105 -3.18 0.01 -7.29
C PRO A 105 -3.90 1.34 -7.45
N GLY A 106 -3.30 2.23 -8.25
CA GLY A 106 -3.90 3.53 -8.55
C GLY A 106 -3.73 4.60 -7.49
N THR A 107 -2.94 4.31 -6.47
CA THR A 107 -2.63 5.24 -5.39
C THR A 107 -1.12 5.36 -5.25
N ASN A 108 -0.71 6.32 -4.43
CA ASN A 108 0.66 6.45 -3.95
C ASN A 108 0.88 5.77 -2.59
N ILE A 109 -0.03 4.88 -2.18
CA ILE A 109 0.04 4.15 -0.93
C ILE A 109 0.74 2.80 -1.15
N PHE A 110 1.60 2.44 -0.22
CA PHE A 110 2.37 1.21 -0.19
C PHE A 110 2.25 0.53 1.16
N PHE A 111 2.17 -0.79 1.16
CA PHE A 111 2.32 -1.61 2.34
C PHE A 111 3.73 -2.15 2.44
N ASP A 112 4.27 -2.10 3.65
CA ASP A 112 5.47 -2.82 4.07
C ASP A 112 5.05 -3.88 5.10
N PHE A 113 4.96 -5.14 4.69
CA PHE A 113 4.53 -6.22 5.59
C PHE A 113 5.63 -6.56 6.59
N ILE A 114 5.42 -6.23 7.87
CA ILE A 114 6.33 -6.53 8.99
C ILE A 114 5.71 -7.58 9.91
N ARG A 115 6.53 -8.09 10.82
CA ARG A 115 6.09 -8.86 11.99
C ARG A 115 5.93 -7.90 13.16
N ALA A 116 4.79 -7.96 13.85
CA ALA A 116 4.60 -7.27 15.11
C ALA A 116 5.68 -7.75 16.09
N ARG A 117 6.41 -6.82 16.72
CA ARG A 117 7.40 -7.16 17.77
C ARG A 117 6.81 -6.89 19.14
N GLU A 118 6.32 -5.68 19.32
CA GLU A 118 5.64 -5.23 20.52
C GLU A 118 4.49 -4.32 20.10
N TRP A 119 3.31 -4.51 20.69
CA TRP A 119 2.13 -3.67 20.49
C TRP A 119 1.58 -3.33 21.86
N SER A 120 1.49 -2.04 22.18
CA SER A 120 0.90 -1.61 23.44
C SER A 120 -0.62 -1.67 23.37
N GLY A 121 -1.26 -2.44 24.25
CA GLY A 121 -2.72 -2.58 24.34
C GLY A 121 -3.27 -3.82 23.62
N PRO A 122 -4.61 -3.93 23.45
CA PRO A 122 -5.22 -5.03 22.70
C PRO A 122 -4.80 -4.93 21.23
N GLY A 123 -3.70 -5.61 20.90
CA GLY A 123 -3.03 -5.56 19.60
C GLY A 123 -2.89 -6.92 18.92
N PRO A 124 -2.38 -6.95 17.67
CA PRO A 124 -1.81 -8.16 17.09
C PRO A 124 -0.76 -8.76 18.05
N ALA A 125 -0.72 -10.09 18.15
CA ALA A 125 0.25 -10.77 19.00
C ALA A 125 1.67 -10.58 18.42
N PRO A 126 2.72 -10.63 19.25
CA PRO A 126 4.09 -10.69 18.76
C PRO A 126 4.25 -11.83 17.74
N GLY A 127 4.79 -11.50 16.56
CA GLY A 127 4.93 -12.42 15.44
C GLY A 127 3.80 -12.37 14.40
N ASP A 128 2.67 -11.72 14.69
CA ASP A 128 1.61 -11.53 13.69
C ASP A 128 2.09 -10.65 12.54
N THR A 129 1.60 -10.94 11.33
CA THR A 129 1.85 -10.08 10.17
C THR A 129 0.97 -8.84 10.29
N ILE A 130 1.60 -7.68 10.24
CA ILE A 130 0.97 -6.36 10.18
C ILE A 130 1.53 -5.60 8.97
N ALA A 131 0.90 -4.52 8.54
CA ALA A 131 1.41 -3.68 7.46
C ALA A 131 1.76 -2.30 7.99
N ALA A 132 3.00 -1.86 7.75
CA ALA A 132 3.33 -0.44 7.84
C ALA A 132 2.90 0.25 6.55
N VAL A 133 2.15 1.34 6.68
CA VAL A 133 1.60 2.08 5.54
C VAL A 133 2.53 3.24 5.22
N TRP A 134 2.95 3.31 3.97
CA TRP A 134 3.80 4.36 3.43
C TRP A 134 3.06 5.09 2.31
N LYS A 135 3.13 6.42 2.30
CA LYS A 135 2.67 7.25 1.19
C LYS A 135 3.84 7.87 0.48
N LEU A 136 3.82 7.79 -0.84
CA LEU A 136 4.80 8.43 -1.70
C LEU A 136 4.33 9.83 -2.11
N TYR A 137 5.16 10.84 -1.90
CA TYR A 137 4.92 12.19 -2.37
C TYR A 137 6.20 12.84 -2.90
N GLY A 138 6.29 13.02 -4.21
CA GLY A 138 7.54 13.46 -4.85
C GLY A 138 8.67 12.47 -4.55
N ASN A 139 9.76 12.96 -3.96
CA ASN A 139 10.88 12.13 -3.48
C ASN A 139 10.72 11.62 -2.04
N GLN A 140 9.55 11.80 -1.42
CA GLN A 140 9.33 11.50 -0.01
C GLN A 140 8.55 10.21 0.19
N MET A 141 9.06 9.34 1.06
CA MET A 141 8.36 8.17 1.60
C MET A 141 7.91 8.47 3.03
N ILE A 142 6.61 8.72 3.20
CA ILE A 142 6.01 9.17 4.46
C ILE A 142 5.34 7.99 5.14
N SER A 143 5.78 7.60 6.33
CA SER A 143 5.13 6.58 7.14
C SER A 143 3.86 7.13 7.78
N ARG A 144 2.71 6.52 7.48
CA ARG A 144 1.39 6.87 8.02
C ARG A 144 0.98 6.08 9.26
N GLY A 145 1.60 4.94 9.51
CA GLY A 145 1.32 4.13 10.69
C GLY A 145 1.30 2.65 10.37
N LEU A 146 0.63 1.90 11.24
CA LEU A 146 0.48 0.45 11.18
C LEU A 146 -1.00 0.07 11.09
N ILE A 147 -1.31 -0.92 10.26
CA ILE A 147 -2.60 -1.59 10.23
C ILE A 147 -2.45 -3.08 10.56
N ALA A 148 -3.37 -3.59 11.36
CA ALA A 148 -3.52 -5.01 11.65
C ALA A 148 -4.96 -5.43 11.38
N PRO A 149 -5.22 -6.30 10.39
CA PRO A 149 -6.56 -6.81 10.13
C PRO A 149 -7.02 -7.79 11.22
N PRO A 150 -8.34 -8.07 11.27
CA PRO A 150 -8.89 -9.16 12.08
C PRO A 150 -8.46 -10.53 11.51
N GLY A 151 -7.23 -10.94 11.84
CA GLY A 151 -6.63 -12.22 11.46
C GLY A 151 -5.50 -12.10 10.43
N THR A 152 -4.54 -13.03 10.51
CA THR A 152 -3.26 -12.96 9.77
C THR A 152 -3.36 -13.30 8.28
N ASN A 153 -4.46 -13.92 7.83
CA ASN A 153 -4.61 -14.38 6.44
C ASN A 153 -4.87 -13.24 5.44
N VAL A 154 -5.47 -12.12 5.87
CA VAL A 154 -5.83 -11.01 4.98
C VAL A 154 -4.58 -10.38 4.35
N LEU A 155 -3.56 -10.07 5.16
CA LEU A 155 -2.32 -9.47 4.63
C LEU A 155 -1.50 -10.45 3.79
N ARG A 156 -1.60 -11.75 4.08
CA ARG A 156 -0.98 -12.79 3.22
C ARG A 156 -1.63 -12.79 1.84
N ALA A 157 -2.96 -12.84 1.78
CA ALA A 157 -3.70 -12.79 0.52
C ALA A 157 -3.47 -11.46 -0.23
N ALA A 158 -3.40 -10.34 0.48
CA ALA A 158 -3.08 -9.05 -0.12
C ALA A 158 -1.69 -9.04 -0.77
N ARG A 159 -0.69 -9.65 -0.13
CA ARG A 159 0.68 -9.75 -0.67
C ARG A 159 0.72 -10.40 -2.05
N ASP A 160 -0.09 -11.43 -2.27
CA ASP A 160 -0.09 -12.22 -3.51
C ASP A 160 -0.78 -11.48 -4.68
N ASN A 161 -1.57 -10.44 -4.39
CA ASN A 161 -2.45 -9.78 -5.36
C ASN A 161 -2.19 -8.27 -5.51
N LEU A 162 -1.27 -7.71 -4.73
CA LEU A 162 -0.80 -6.34 -4.86
C LEU A 162 0.42 -6.26 -5.77
N ASP A 163 0.64 -5.10 -6.38
CA ASP A 163 1.83 -4.86 -7.18
C ASP A 163 3.07 -4.78 -6.27
N GLU A 164 3.94 -5.79 -6.37
CA GLU A 164 5.19 -5.84 -5.62
C GLU A 164 6.25 -4.93 -6.27
N PHE A 165 6.94 -4.16 -5.43
CA PHE A 165 8.08 -3.32 -5.79
C PHE A 165 9.32 -3.72 -4.99
N ALA A 166 10.39 -4.02 -5.72
CA ALA A 166 11.73 -4.19 -5.19
C ALA A 166 12.37 -2.82 -4.94
N LEU A 167 13.05 -2.67 -3.80
CA LEU A 167 13.83 -1.47 -3.48
C LEU A 167 15.25 -1.62 -4.02
N ARG A 168 15.62 -0.80 -5.01
CA ARG A 168 16.97 -0.75 -5.58
C ARG A 168 17.65 0.56 -5.20
N TRP A 169 18.81 0.46 -4.57
CA TRP A 169 19.54 1.61 -4.04
C TRP A 169 20.72 1.94 -4.94
N GLN A 170 20.75 3.15 -5.47
CA GLN A 170 21.82 3.62 -6.35
C GLN A 170 22.61 4.72 -5.62
N PRO A 171 23.91 4.50 -5.32
CA PRO A 171 24.73 5.52 -4.67
C PRO A 171 24.96 6.72 -5.61
N ARG A 172 25.05 7.92 -5.05
CA ARG A 172 25.40 9.15 -5.75
C ARG A 172 26.83 9.58 -5.40
N SER A 173 27.42 10.41 -6.26
CA SER A 173 28.76 10.97 -6.07
C SER A 173 28.91 11.86 -4.82
N ASN A 174 27.82 12.43 -4.33
CA ASN A 174 27.77 13.26 -3.12
C ASN A 174 27.53 12.44 -1.83
N GLY A 175 27.53 11.11 -1.89
CA GLY A 175 27.30 10.24 -0.73
C GLY A 175 25.83 9.97 -0.39
N GLU A 176 24.89 10.56 -1.13
CA GLU A 176 23.45 10.27 -1.00
C GLU A 176 23.04 9.04 -1.83
N PHE A 177 21.75 8.70 -1.81
CA PHE A 177 21.20 7.57 -2.56
C PHE A 177 19.95 7.98 -3.35
N ASN A 178 19.84 7.47 -4.57
CA ASN A 178 18.56 7.36 -5.26
C ASN A 178 17.91 6.02 -4.87
N LEU A 179 16.57 6.03 -4.76
CA LEU A 179 15.78 4.82 -4.57
C LEU A 179 14.93 4.57 -5.80
N GLU A 180 15.17 3.45 -6.47
CA GLU A 180 14.32 2.95 -7.54
C GLU A 180 13.33 1.94 -6.95
N LEU A 181 12.04 2.20 -7.13
CA LEU A 181 10.95 1.26 -6.86
C LEU A 181 10.71 0.45 -8.14
N ALA A 182 11.39 -0.70 -8.24
CA ALA A 182 11.32 -1.56 -9.41
C ALA A 182 10.20 -2.60 -9.23
N ARG A 183 9.09 -2.42 -9.97
CA ARG A 183 8.01 -3.42 -10.04
C ARG A 183 8.57 -4.80 -10.36
N VAL A 184 8.21 -5.78 -9.55
CA VAL A 184 8.53 -7.18 -9.79
C VAL A 184 7.48 -7.70 -10.77
N PRO A 185 7.89 -8.25 -11.92
CA PRO A 185 6.94 -8.90 -12.82
C PRO A 185 6.22 -10.00 -12.05
N SER A 186 4.90 -9.91 -11.95
CA SER A 186 4.09 -11.05 -11.53
C SER A 186 4.32 -12.15 -12.57
N GLY A 187 5.06 -13.18 -12.19
CA GLY A 187 5.21 -14.36 -13.04
C GLY A 187 3.83 -14.96 -13.31
N PRO A 188 3.65 -15.69 -14.42
CA PRO A 188 2.44 -16.49 -14.57
C PRO A 188 2.32 -17.39 -13.34
N LEU A 189 1.16 -17.37 -12.68
CA LEU A 189 0.79 -18.41 -11.74
C LEU A 189 1.12 -19.74 -12.41
N SER A 190 2.06 -20.48 -11.84
CA SER A 190 2.44 -21.82 -12.28
C SER A 190 1.21 -22.72 -12.20
N SER A 191 0.39 -22.66 -13.24
CA SER A 191 -0.61 -23.67 -13.54
C SER A 191 0.18 -24.85 -14.12
N ASN A 192 -0.04 -26.01 -13.50
CA ASN A 192 0.36 -27.33 -13.97
C ASN A 192 1.86 -27.65 -13.88
N VAL A 193 2.27 -28.16 -12.73
CA VAL A 193 3.17 -29.32 -12.73
C VAL A 193 2.30 -30.51 -13.11
N PRO A 194 2.47 -31.13 -14.30
CA PRO A 194 1.90 -32.45 -14.54
C PRO A 194 2.68 -33.44 -13.68
N ASN A 195 1.97 -34.15 -12.80
CA ASN A 195 2.51 -35.36 -12.21
C ASN A 195 2.89 -36.30 -13.35
N SER A 196 4.20 -36.56 -13.50
CA SER A 196 4.73 -37.69 -14.26
C SER A 196 5.16 -38.74 -13.26
#